data_AF-A0A7Y0XVM9-F1
#
_entry.id   AF-A0A7Y0XVM9-F1
#
_cell.length_a   1.000
_cell.length_b   1.000
_cell.length_c   1.000
_cell.angle_alpha   90.00
_cell.angle_beta   90.00
_cell.angle_gamma   90.00
#
_symmetry.space_group_name_H-M   'P 1'
#
loop_
_entity.id
_entity.type
_entity.pdbx_description
1 polymer ?
#
loop_
_entity_poly.entity_id
_entity_poly.type
_entity_poly.pdbx_seq_one_letter_code
_entity_poly.pdbx_strand_id
1 'polypeptide(L)'
;MAKTIVFIDSRVNDIDLLVSQFDTGTEYYILNASADGVLQIESVLTGKSDYDSIQIISHGSAGSITIGSTLLTENNLSEYQSHLESIGHSLTDNGDLLLYGCSVGAGATGHQFIDTLSHLINADVAASDNLTGGAFAGGDWTLEVSTGPIEANQVIVKDATINYNYVFGDPTELVNQAPSFLFLNDGKLVDSTYSDCYSAALQPDGKILVAGGNVNAQVEDFCLARFDTNGRLDTTFGGGSGRVITDFTSLRWDEAHSIIVQKDGKILVGGSGAFALARYNPDGSLDTTFSGDGKVISDFGTEIESLFLQSDGKILAGGNAYLYEGNTYSVLAR
;
A
#
# COMPACT_ATOMS: atom_id res chain seq x y z
N MET A 1 -8.74 31.29 -16.67
CA MET A 1 -8.25 30.02 -16.08
C MET A 1 -9.41 29.07 -16.14
N ALA A 2 -9.17 27.81 -16.48
CA ALA A 2 -10.22 26.80 -16.50
C ALA A 2 -10.85 26.70 -15.10
N LYS A 3 -12.18 26.72 -15.01
CA LYS A 3 -12.94 26.63 -13.78
C LYS A 3 -13.18 25.15 -13.48
N THR A 4 -12.46 24.64 -12.48
CA THR A 4 -12.54 23.24 -12.07
C THR A 4 -13.09 23.13 -10.66
N ILE A 5 -13.93 22.11 -10.45
CA ILE A 5 -14.36 21.66 -9.13
C ILE A 5 -14.00 20.18 -8.94
N VAL A 6 -13.44 19.85 -7.78
CA VAL A 6 -13.00 18.50 -7.44
C VAL A 6 -13.80 17.94 -6.27
N PHE A 7 -14.39 16.77 -6.43
CA PHE A 7 -15.04 16.02 -5.37
C PHE A 7 -14.17 14.85 -4.95
N ILE A 8 -13.92 14.70 -3.66
CA ILE A 8 -13.03 13.67 -3.12
C ILE A 8 -13.81 12.85 -2.11
N ASP A 9 -13.89 11.53 -2.29
CA ASP A 9 -14.48 10.67 -1.27
C ASP A 9 -13.65 10.68 0.02
N SER A 10 -14.31 10.81 1.18
CA SER A 10 -13.62 10.86 2.48
C SER A 10 -12.81 9.61 2.83
N ARG A 11 -12.98 8.49 2.11
CA ARG A 11 -12.17 7.26 2.27
C ARG A 11 -10.92 7.25 1.38
N VAL A 12 -10.70 8.26 0.56
CA VAL A 12 -9.42 8.43 -0.14
C VAL A 12 -8.35 8.71 0.90
N ASN A 13 -7.19 8.07 0.76
CA ASN A 13 -6.07 8.26 1.66
C ASN A 13 -5.33 9.58 1.35
N ASP A 14 -4.64 10.16 2.32
CA ASP A 14 -3.78 11.34 2.15
C ASP A 14 -4.40 12.48 1.32
N ILE A 15 -5.67 12.80 1.58
CA ILE A 15 -6.41 13.87 0.88
C ILE A 15 -5.65 15.20 0.93
N ASP A 16 -5.04 15.55 2.07
CA ASP A 16 -4.26 16.78 2.21
C ASP A 16 -3.08 16.86 1.22
N LEU A 17 -2.45 15.71 0.94
CA LEU A 17 -1.39 15.62 -0.06
C LEU A 17 -1.95 15.82 -1.48
N LEU A 18 -3.09 15.21 -1.81
CA LEU A 18 -3.73 15.41 -3.12
C LEU A 18 -4.13 16.88 -3.33
N VAL A 19 -4.83 17.47 -2.36
CA VAL A 19 -5.27 18.86 -2.40
C VAL A 19 -4.09 19.82 -2.52
N SER A 20 -2.94 19.51 -1.92
CA SER A 20 -1.74 20.34 -2.05
C SER A 20 -1.21 20.47 -3.49
N GLN A 21 -1.63 19.58 -4.39
CA GLN A 21 -1.25 19.64 -5.81
C GLN A 21 -2.18 20.51 -6.66
N PHE A 22 -3.35 20.87 -6.13
CA PHE A 22 -4.37 21.55 -6.91
C PHE A 22 -3.93 22.97 -7.28
N ASP A 23 -4.46 23.52 -8.38
CA ASP A 23 -4.24 24.93 -8.74
C ASP A 23 -4.73 25.84 -7.62
N THR A 24 -4.05 26.97 -7.44
CA THR A 24 -4.50 27.98 -6.50
C THR A 24 -5.89 28.47 -6.92
N GLY A 25 -6.87 28.27 -6.03
CA GLY A 25 -8.27 28.64 -6.30
C GLY A 25 -9.12 27.52 -6.90
N THR A 26 -8.58 26.31 -7.10
CA THR A 26 -9.40 25.13 -7.38
C THR A 26 -10.37 24.89 -6.23
N GLU A 27 -11.65 24.80 -6.56
CA GLU A 27 -12.71 24.49 -5.61
C GLU A 27 -12.73 22.98 -5.37
N TYR A 28 -12.82 22.54 -4.11
CA TYR A 28 -12.93 21.12 -3.80
C TYR A 28 -13.82 20.84 -2.61
N TYR A 29 -14.41 19.65 -2.58
CA TYR A 29 -15.32 19.19 -1.53
C TYR A 29 -15.06 17.73 -1.17
N ILE A 30 -15.03 17.45 0.14
CA ILE A 30 -14.90 16.10 0.66
C ILE A 30 -16.30 15.51 0.85
N LEU A 31 -16.58 14.40 0.16
CA LEU A 31 -17.85 13.68 0.24
C LEU A 31 -17.89 12.80 1.49
N ASN A 32 -18.99 12.88 2.24
CA ASN A 32 -19.22 12.03 3.39
C ASN A 32 -19.56 10.60 2.93
N ALA A 33 -18.74 9.62 3.33
CA ALA A 33 -18.89 8.21 2.99
C ALA A 33 -20.21 7.57 3.48
N SER A 34 -20.90 8.19 4.44
CA SER A 34 -22.17 7.70 5.00
C SER A 34 -23.42 8.32 4.36
N ALA A 35 -23.26 9.21 3.38
CA ALA A 35 -24.35 9.87 2.69
C ALA A 35 -24.23 9.66 1.18
N ASP A 36 -25.35 9.74 0.46
CA ASP A 36 -25.39 9.54 -0.98
C ASP A 36 -24.44 10.52 -1.71
N GLY A 37 -23.51 9.99 -2.51
CA GLY A 37 -22.49 10.81 -3.16
C GLY A 37 -23.04 11.66 -4.31
N VAL A 38 -23.97 11.12 -5.09
CA VAL A 38 -24.56 11.84 -6.24
C VAL A 38 -25.35 13.05 -5.73
N LEU A 39 -26.17 12.85 -4.69
CA LEU A 39 -26.94 13.94 -4.09
C LEU A 39 -26.06 14.99 -3.41
N GLN A 40 -24.92 14.58 -2.81
CA GLN A 40 -23.96 15.52 -2.27
C GLN A 40 -23.33 16.40 -3.36
N ILE A 41 -22.92 15.80 -4.48
CA ILE A 41 -22.35 16.52 -5.63
C ILE A 41 -23.38 17.50 -6.21
N GLU A 42 -24.60 17.04 -6.49
CA GLU A 42 -25.68 17.89 -7.00
C GLU A 42 -26.01 19.05 -6.04
N SER A 43 -26.09 18.78 -4.74
CA SER A 43 -26.36 19.81 -3.73
C SER A 43 -25.28 20.89 -3.72
N VAL A 44 -24.02 20.53 -3.95
CA VAL A 44 -22.91 21.48 -4.05
C VAL A 44 -22.97 22.29 -5.34
N LEU A 45 -23.38 21.67 -6.45
CA LEU A 45 -23.46 22.30 -7.76
C LEU A 45 -24.75 23.11 -7.97
N THR A 46 -25.72 22.99 -7.06
CA THR A 46 -26.98 23.73 -7.14
C THR A 46 -26.74 25.24 -7.21
N GLY A 47 -27.16 25.87 -8.31
CA GLY A 47 -26.97 27.29 -8.57
C GLY A 47 -25.56 27.68 -9.03
N LYS A 48 -24.70 26.70 -9.33
CA LYS A 48 -23.38 26.89 -9.93
C LYS A 48 -23.39 26.43 -11.39
N SER A 49 -22.58 27.08 -12.21
CA SER A 49 -22.47 26.85 -13.66
C SER A 49 -21.06 27.16 -14.16
N ASP A 50 -20.86 26.96 -15.47
CA ASP A 50 -19.66 27.38 -16.21
C ASP A 50 -18.38 26.67 -15.74
N TYR A 51 -18.49 25.42 -15.27
CA TYR A 51 -17.32 24.59 -14.99
C TYR A 51 -16.77 23.99 -16.29
N ASP A 52 -15.47 24.17 -16.52
CA ASP A 52 -14.75 23.48 -17.58
C ASP A 52 -14.46 22.02 -17.21
N SER A 53 -14.44 21.71 -15.91
CA SER A 53 -14.42 20.31 -15.45
C SER A 53 -15.01 20.09 -14.07
N ILE A 54 -15.65 18.93 -13.94
CA ILE A 54 -15.94 18.27 -12.67
C ILE A 54 -15.00 17.08 -12.58
N GLN A 55 -14.26 16.98 -11.48
CA GLN A 55 -13.34 15.86 -11.26
C GLN A 55 -13.76 15.11 -10.01
N ILE A 56 -13.83 13.79 -10.07
CA ILE A 56 -14.20 12.93 -8.96
C ILE A 56 -13.01 12.04 -8.64
N ILE A 57 -12.48 12.17 -7.43
CA ILE A 57 -11.42 11.32 -6.88
C ILE A 57 -12.07 10.37 -5.90
N SER A 58 -12.15 9.10 -6.27
CA SER A 58 -12.75 8.09 -5.42
C SER A 58 -12.36 6.69 -5.86
N HIS A 59 -12.79 5.70 -5.10
CA HIS A 59 -12.48 4.32 -5.38
C HIS A 59 -13.35 3.73 -6.49
N GLY A 60 -12.76 2.94 -7.39
CA GLY A 60 -13.44 2.34 -8.54
C GLY A 60 -12.99 0.92 -8.88
N SER A 61 -13.73 0.33 -9.81
CA SER A 61 -13.42 -0.93 -10.51
C SER A 61 -14.08 -0.90 -11.89
N ALA A 62 -13.87 -1.92 -12.72
CA ALA A 62 -14.43 -1.99 -14.07
C ALA A 62 -15.96 -1.73 -14.10
N GLY A 63 -16.35 -0.58 -14.64
CA GLY A 63 -17.74 -0.13 -14.76
C GLY A 63 -18.42 0.26 -13.44
N SER A 64 -17.64 0.59 -12.42
CA SER A 64 -18.20 1.12 -11.17
C SER A 64 -17.31 2.16 -10.50
N ILE A 65 -17.94 3.10 -9.81
CA ILE A 65 -17.26 4.06 -8.93
C ILE A 65 -18.07 4.26 -7.66
N THR A 66 -17.40 4.22 -6.51
CA THR A 66 -18.04 4.51 -5.23
C THR A 66 -17.94 6.00 -4.95
N ILE A 67 -19.04 6.67 -4.59
CA ILE A 67 -19.05 8.08 -4.18
C ILE A 67 -19.97 8.23 -2.98
N GLY A 68 -19.43 8.65 -1.83
CA GLY A 68 -20.19 8.63 -0.59
C GLY A 68 -20.65 7.20 -0.25
N SER A 69 -21.92 7.02 0.11
CA SER A 69 -22.52 5.70 0.31
C SER A 69 -22.98 5.00 -0.98
N THR A 70 -22.80 5.65 -2.14
CA THR A 70 -23.36 5.20 -3.43
C THR A 70 -22.31 4.46 -4.23
N LEU A 71 -22.58 3.21 -4.61
CA LEU A 71 -21.83 2.52 -5.67
C LEU A 71 -22.56 2.76 -6.99
N LEU A 72 -22.02 3.64 -7.84
CA LEU A 72 -22.60 3.94 -9.14
C LEU A 72 -22.14 2.88 -10.15
N THR A 73 -23.10 2.28 -10.85
CA THR A 73 -22.88 1.22 -11.84
C THR A 73 -23.90 1.37 -12.96
N GLU A 74 -23.69 0.67 -14.07
CA GLU A 74 -24.67 0.62 -15.17
C GLU A 74 -26.09 0.24 -14.70
N ASN A 75 -26.22 -0.58 -13.66
CA ASN A 75 -27.51 -1.08 -13.18
C ASN A 75 -28.36 -0.01 -12.47
N ASN A 76 -27.76 1.06 -11.95
CA ASN A 76 -28.46 2.08 -11.17
C ASN A 76 -28.33 3.51 -11.72
N LEU A 77 -27.61 3.72 -12.82
CA LEU A 77 -27.51 5.04 -13.47
C LEU A 77 -28.89 5.65 -13.78
N SER A 78 -29.84 4.83 -14.24
CA SER A 78 -31.21 5.29 -14.53
C SER A 78 -31.97 5.82 -13.30
N GLU A 79 -31.63 5.36 -12.10
CA GLU A 79 -32.23 5.86 -10.85
C GLU A 79 -31.72 7.26 -10.50
N TYR A 80 -30.51 7.61 -10.94
CA TYR A 80 -29.88 8.92 -10.74
C TYR A 80 -30.00 9.86 -11.93
N GLN A 81 -30.74 9.50 -12.99
CA GLN A 81 -30.79 10.24 -14.25
C GLN A 81 -31.02 11.75 -14.05
N SER A 82 -32.06 12.16 -13.32
CA SER A 82 -32.36 13.59 -13.13
C SER A 82 -31.25 14.33 -12.35
N HIS A 83 -30.59 13.63 -11.44
CA HIS A 83 -29.49 14.19 -10.65
C HIS A 83 -28.22 14.34 -11.49
N LEU A 84 -27.90 13.33 -12.31
CA LEU A 84 -26.76 13.35 -13.23
C LEU A 84 -26.95 14.42 -14.32
N GLU A 85 -28.16 14.54 -14.88
CA GLU A 85 -28.50 15.64 -15.78
C GLU A 85 -28.27 16.99 -15.09
N SER A 86 -28.76 17.17 -13.85
CA SER A 86 -28.55 18.43 -13.10
C SER A 86 -27.08 18.73 -12.82
N ILE A 87 -26.25 17.71 -12.55
CA ILE A 87 -24.80 17.85 -12.40
C ILE A 87 -24.20 18.32 -13.74
N GLY A 88 -24.60 17.71 -14.85
CA GLY A 88 -24.17 18.07 -16.20
C GLY A 88 -24.48 19.52 -16.59
N HIS A 89 -25.64 20.05 -16.20
CA HIS A 89 -26.01 21.45 -16.45
C HIS A 89 -25.05 22.48 -15.80
N SER A 90 -24.21 22.06 -14.85
CA SER A 90 -23.21 22.94 -14.25
C SER A 90 -21.91 23.04 -15.08
N LEU A 91 -21.70 22.13 -16.04
CA LEU A 91 -20.60 22.15 -17.00
C LEU A 91 -20.88 23.15 -18.13
N THR A 92 -19.81 23.61 -18.77
CA THR A 92 -19.92 24.32 -20.07
C THR A 92 -20.24 23.33 -21.20
N ASP A 93 -20.55 23.84 -22.40
CA ASP A 93 -20.79 23.00 -23.60
C ASP A 93 -19.60 22.11 -23.97
N ASN A 94 -18.37 22.46 -23.56
CA ASN A 94 -17.15 21.67 -23.73
C ASN A 94 -16.55 21.28 -22.36
N GLY A 95 -17.40 21.19 -21.33
CA GLY A 95 -16.95 20.80 -20.00
C GLY A 95 -16.81 19.28 -19.91
N ASP A 96 -15.86 18.82 -19.10
CA ASP A 96 -15.57 17.39 -18.95
C ASP A 96 -15.89 16.86 -17.55
N LEU A 97 -16.23 15.57 -17.48
CA LEU A 97 -16.22 14.80 -16.24
C LEU A 97 -15.00 13.87 -16.20
N LEU A 98 -14.13 14.06 -15.21
CA LEU A 98 -12.96 13.20 -15.01
C LEU A 98 -13.15 12.30 -13.78
N LEU A 99 -13.03 10.99 -13.98
CA LEU A 99 -13.21 9.96 -12.96
C LEU A 99 -11.85 9.34 -12.59
N TYR A 100 -11.29 9.78 -11.47
CA TYR A 100 -10.10 9.18 -10.87
C TYR A 100 -10.50 8.08 -9.91
N GLY A 101 -10.66 6.87 -10.46
CA GLY A 101 -10.87 5.61 -9.73
C GLY A 101 -10.25 4.47 -10.53
N CYS A 102 -9.70 3.47 -9.84
CA CYS A 102 -9.02 2.36 -10.50
C CYS A 102 -9.94 1.67 -11.50
N SER A 103 -9.46 1.51 -12.73
CA SER A 103 -10.05 0.67 -13.76
C SER A 103 -11.51 0.97 -14.09
N VAL A 104 -12.03 2.17 -13.79
CA VAL A 104 -13.44 2.54 -14.05
C VAL A 104 -13.82 2.33 -15.51
N GLY A 105 -12.94 2.72 -16.45
CA GLY A 105 -13.10 2.54 -17.89
C GLY A 105 -12.65 1.18 -18.43
N ALA A 106 -12.21 0.25 -17.58
CA ALA A 106 -11.59 -0.99 -18.03
C ALA A 106 -12.58 -1.95 -18.70
N GLY A 107 -12.17 -2.48 -19.87
CA GLY A 107 -12.91 -3.49 -20.61
C GLY A 107 -14.29 -3.02 -21.09
N ALA A 108 -15.06 -3.95 -21.68
CA ALA A 108 -16.36 -3.63 -22.27
C ALA A 108 -17.36 -3.05 -21.26
N THR A 109 -17.33 -3.54 -20.02
CA THR A 109 -18.20 -3.05 -18.93
C THR A 109 -17.86 -1.62 -18.53
N GLY A 110 -16.57 -1.29 -18.40
CA GLY A 110 -16.13 0.07 -18.09
C GLY A 110 -16.47 1.07 -19.19
N HIS A 111 -16.26 0.69 -20.45
CA HIS A 111 -16.62 1.54 -21.61
C HIS A 111 -18.13 1.81 -21.65
N GLN A 112 -18.95 0.77 -21.49
CA GLN A 112 -20.41 0.94 -21.45
C GLN A 112 -20.84 1.88 -20.32
N PHE A 113 -20.26 1.73 -19.13
CA PHE A 113 -20.58 2.56 -17.98
C PHE A 113 -20.27 4.04 -18.23
N ILE A 114 -19.09 4.38 -18.74
CA ILE A 114 -18.72 5.78 -19.01
C ILE A 114 -19.51 6.35 -20.22
N ASP A 115 -19.83 5.53 -21.22
CA ASP A 115 -20.68 5.94 -22.34
C ASP A 115 -22.08 6.33 -21.84
N THR A 116 -22.72 5.47 -21.04
CA THR A 116 -24.04 5.78 -20.46
C THR A 116 -23.98 7.03 -19.60
N LEU A 117 -22.94 7.19 -18.78
CA LEU A 117 -22.75 8.36 -17.95
C LEU A 117 -22.58 9.65 -18.76
N SER A 118 -21.81 9.61 -19.86
CA SER A 118 -21.63 10.73 -20.79
C SER A 118 -22.97 11.18 -21.40
N HIS A 119 -23.83 10.24 -21.79
CA HIS A 119 -25.16 10.57 -22.31
C HIS A 119 -26.07 11.23 -21.26
N LEU A 120 -26.01 10.80 -19.99
CA LEU A 120 -26.83 11.35 -18.91
C LEU A 120 -26.36 12.73 -18.45
N ILE A 121 -25.05 12.95 -18.40
CA ILE A 121 -24.45 14.24 -18.02
C ILE A 121 -24.40 15.21 -19.20
N ASN A 122 -24.52 14.71 -20.44
CA ASN A 122 -24.35 15.49 -21.67
C ASN A 122 -22.98 16.19 -21.72
N ALA A 123 -21.92 15.43 -21.43
CA ALA A 123 -20.55 15.89 -21.41
C ALA A 123 -19.59 14.73 -21.70
N ASP A 124 -18.36 15.04 -22.10
CA ASP A 124 -17.33 14.03 -22.29
C ASP A 124 -16.84 13.50 -20.93
N VAL A 125 -16.67 12.18 -20.85
CA VAL A 125 -16.25 11.48 -19.64
C VAL A 125 -14.92 10.81 -19.90
N ALA A 126 -13.96 11.02 -19.00
CA ALA A 126 -12.68 10.29 -18.99
C ALA A 126 -12.50 9.51 -17.69
N ALA A 127 -11.93 8.31 -17.81
CA ALA A 127 -11.68 7.37 -16.73
C ALA A 127 -10.42 6.55 -17.00
N SER A 128 -9.84 5.96 -15.95
CA SER A 128 -8.70 5.06 -16.11
C SER A 128 -9.12 3.63 -16.45
N ASP A 129 -8.30 2.90 -17.22
CA ASP A 129 -8.46 1.47 -17.45
C ASP A 129 -7.62 0.57 -16.52
N ASN A 130 -6.78 1.17 -15.67
CA ASN A 130 -5.84 0.46 -14.82
C ASN A 130 -5.78 1.08 -13.40
N LEU A 131 -4.75 0.76 -12.63
CA LEU A 131 -4.60 1.29 -11.28
C LEU A 131 -4.37 2.81 -11.33
N THR A 132 -5.29 3.59 -10.75
CA THR A 132 -5.16 5.04 -10.69
C THR A 132 -4.58 5.47 -9.34
N GLY A 133 -3.50 6.24 -9.36
CA GLY A 133 -2.87 6.80 -8.16
C GLY A 133 -1.36 6.90 -8.26
N GLY A 134 -0.69 6.63 -7.14
CA GLY A 134 0.74 6.82 -7.01
C GLY A 134 1.58 5.72 -7.67
N ALA A 135 2.66 6.13 -8.33
CA ALA A 135 3.59 5.23 -9.01
C ALA A 135 4.18 4.14 -8.10
N PHE A 136 4.46 4.46 -6.82
CA PHE A 136 4.96 3.48 -5.85
C PHE A 136 3.95 2.38 -5.51
N ALA A 137 2.66 2.65 -5.68
CA ALA A 137 1.60 1.67 -5.49
C ALA A 137 1.20 0.95 -6.80
N GLY A 138 1.97 1.17 -7.88
CA GLY A 138 1.75 0.56 -9.19
C GLY A 138 0.66 1.20 -10.03
N GLY A 139 0.16 2.38 -9.63
CA GLY A 139 -0.80 3.14 -10.42
C GLY A 139 -0.18 4.34 -11.12
N ASP A 140 -0.96 4.97 -11.98
CA ASP A 140 -0.62 6.27 -12.56
C ASP A 140 -1.83 7.20 -12.57
N TRP A 141 -1.65 8.44 -13.03
CA TRP A 141 -2.69 9.48 -12.99
C TRP A 141 -3.40 9.66 -14.33
N THR A 142 -3.12 8.79 -15.29
CA THR A 142 -3.64 8.85 -16.65
C THR A 142 -5.09 8.36 -16.66
N LEU A 143 -5.90 9.01 -17.49
CA LEU A 143 -7.26 8.58 -17.81
C LEU A 143 -7.23 8.14 -19.27
N GLU A 144 -7.02 6.84 -19.49
CA GLU A 144 -6.75 6.27 -20.81
C GLU A 144 -7.99 6.16 -21.68
N VAL A 145 -9.17 6.12 -21.05
CA VAL A 145 -10.45 5.91 -21.72
C VAL A 145 -11.25 7.19 -21.68
N SER A 146 -11.76 7.64 -22.83
CA SER A 146 -12.66 8.77 -22.92
C SER A 146 -13.78 8.54 -23.94
N THR A 147 -14.93 9.17 -23.70
CA THR A 147 -16.09 9.13 -24.62
C THR A 147 -15.98 10.14 -25.77
N GLY A 148 -15.05 11.09 -25.66
CA GLY A 148 -14.74 12.13 -26.64
C GLY A 148 -13.41 12.83 -26.35
N PRO A 149 -13.13 13.97 -27.01
CA PRO A 149 -12.03 14.86 -26.64
C PRO A 149 -12.11 15.27 -25.17
N ILE A 150 -10.96 15.50 -24.54
CA ILE A 150 -10.90 16.02 -23.17
C ILE A 150 -10.14 17.35 -23.23
N GLU A 151 -10.86 18.45 -23.05
CA GLU A 151 -10.33 19.82 -23.06
C GLU A 151 -9.82 20.27 -21.67
N ALA A 152 -10.28 19.60 -20.61
CA ALA A 152 -10.00 19.95 -19.24
C ALA A 152 -8.56 19.67 -18.81
N ASN A 153 -8.03 20.55 -17.96
CA ASN A 153 -6.77 20.32 -17.27
C ASN A 153 -6.94 19.31 -16.13
N GLN A 154 -6.12 18.27 -16.13
CA GLN A 154 -6.05 17.29 -15.04
C GLN A 154 -5.35 17.90 -13.81
N VAL A 155 -6.02 17.95 -12.67
CA VAL A 155 -5.54 18.69 -11.50
C VAL A 155 -4.38 17.97 -10.78
N ILE A 156 -4.31 16.64 -10.87
CA ILE A 156 -3.34 15.82 -10.11
C ILE A 156 -1.99 15.65 -10.84
N VAL A 157 -1.91 15.93 -12.14
CA VAL A 157 -0.75 15.58 -12.99
C VAL A 157 0.39 16.63 -12.96
N LYS A 158 0.35 17.59 -12.04
CA LYS A 158 1.40 18.62 -11.98
C LYS A 158 2.78 18.09 -11.65
N ASP A 159 2.84 17.01 -10.88
CA ASP A 159 4.10 16.40 -10.48
C ASP A 159 3.99 14.88 -10.49
N ALA A 160 4.54 14.26 -11.54
CA ALA A 160 4.69 12.81 -11.65
C ALA A 160 5.56 12.20 -10.53
N THR A 161 6.17 13.03 -9.68
CA THR A 161 6.96 12.62 -8.50
C THR A 161 6.21 12.78 -7.18
N ILE A 162 4.89 13.06 -7.20
CA ILE A 162 4.10 13.05 -5.98
C ILE A 162 4.26 11.69 -5.27
N ASN A 163 4.80 11.72 -4.05
CA ASN A 163 4.95 10.54 -3.19
C ASN A 163 3.61 10.12 -2.58
N TYR A 164 2.58 9.99 -3.42
CA TYR A 164 1.31 9.40 -3.03
C TYR A 164 1.48 7.88 -3.03
N ASN A 165 1.18 7.22 -1.92
CA ASN A 165 1.51 5.79 -1.74
C ASN A 165 0.30 4.87 -1.93
N TYR A 166 -0.77 5.36 -2.55
CA TYR A 166 -2.03 4.62 -2.69
C TYR A 166 -2.55 4.64 -4.12
N VAL A 167 -3.48 3.71 -4.37
CA VAL A 167 -4.32 3.69 -5.56
C VAL A 167 -5.79 3.75 -5.14
N PHE A 168 -6.66 4.12 -6.08
CA PHE A 168 -8.09 4.34 -5.84
C PHE A 168 -8.95 3.10 -6.15
N GLY A 169 -8.59 1.93 -5.62
CA GLY A 169 -9.35 0.69 -5.81
C GLY A 169 -10.53 0.57 -4.85
N ASP A 170 -11.65 -0.03 -5.28
CA ASP A 170 -12.85 -0.25 -4.44
C ASP A 170 -12.50 -0.87 -3.07
N PRO A 171 -12.84 -0.24 -1.93
CA PRO A 171 -12.62 -0.78 -0.58
C PRO A 171 -13.24 -2.15 -0.36
N THR A 172 -14.28 -2.53 -1.11
CA THR A 172 -15.04 -3.78 -0.98
C THR A 172 -14.57 -4.88 -1.93
N GLU A 173 -14.02 -4.55 -3.11
CA GLU A 173 -13.12 -5.48 -3.81
C GLU A 173 -11.79 -5.63 -3.06
N LEU A 174 -11.39 -4.58 -2.32
CA LEU A 174 -10.43 -4.62 -1.23
C LEU A 174 -11.02 -5.19 0.08
N VAL A 175 -12.22 -5.77 0.13
CA VAL A 175 -12.69 -6.63 1.26
C VAL A 175 -12.47 -8.11 0.94
N ASN A 176 -12.49 -8.49 -0.33
CA ASN A 176 -11.72 -9.67 -0.78
C ASN A 176 -10.20 -9.41 -0.79
N GLN A 177 -9.78 -8.17 -0.48
CA GLN A 177 -8.44 -7.82 0.01
C GLN A 177 -8.48 -7.09 1.38
N ALA A 178 -9.47 -7.37 2.26
CA ALA A 178 -9.54 -6.73 3.58
C ALA A 178 -8.30 -7.13 4.35
N PRO A 179 -7.59 -6.18 4.98
CA PRO A 179 -6.14 -6.09 4.89
C PRO A 179 -5.58 -7.50 4.84
N SER A 180 -5.34 -8.01 3.63
CA SER A 180 -4.28 -8.98 3.53
C SER A 180 -3.14 -8.31 4.27
N PHE A 181 -2.60 -8.98 5.30
CA PHE A 181 -1.19 -8.83 5.62
C PHE A 181 -0.51 -8.49 4.31
N LEU A 182 0.04 -7.28 4.18
CA LEU A 182 0.38 -6.66 2.90
C LEU A 182 1.13 -7.68 2.02
N PHE A 183 0.37 -8.42 1.23
CA PHE A 183 0.85 -9.41 0.31
C PHE A 183 0.53 -8.73 -1.00
N LEU A 184 1.59 -8.31 -1.69
CA LEU A 184 1.49 -7.99 -3.10
C LEU A 184 0.78 -9.17 -3.80
N ASN A 185 0.04 -8.89 -4.89
CA ASN A 185 -1.02 -9.69 -5.53
C ASN A 185 -0.72 -11.18 -5.92
N ASP A 186 0.24 -11.85 -5.29
CA ASP A 186 0.60 -13.25 -5.43
C ASP A 186 0.84 -13.97 -4.08
N GLY A 187 0.57 -13.34 -2.94
CA GLY A 187 0.82 -13.96 -1.63
C GLY A 187 2.29 -13.90 -1.18
N LYS A 188 3.12 -13.04 -1.81
CA LYS A 188 4.51 -12.84 -1.40
C LYS A 188 4.75 -11.50 -0.71
N LEU A 189 5.49 -11.56 0.40
CA LEU A 189 6.20 -10.43 1.00
C LEU A 189 7.49 -10.21 0.21
N VAL A 190 7.42 -9.72 -1.03
CA VAL A 190 8.63 -9.50 -1.83
C VAL A 190 8.50 -8.19 -2.59
N ASP A 191 9.17 -7.15 -2.08
CA ASP A 191 9.87 -6.19 -2.94
C ASP A 191 10.59 -7.02 -4.00
N SER A 192 10.19 -6.88 -5.28
CA SER A 192 10.54 -7.74 -6.42
C SER A 192 12.04 -7.93 -6.67
N THR A 193 12.86 -7.35 -5.81
CA THR A 193 14.25 -7.73 -5.65
C THR A 193 14.37 -9.09 -4.93
N TYR A 194 13.98 -9.36 -3.66
CA TYR A 194 14.36 -10.65 -2.99
C TYR A 194 13.60 -11.14 -1.72
N SER A 195 13.64 -12.49 -1.54
CA SER A 195 13.73 -13.34 -0.31
C SER A 195 12.54 -14.09 0.32
N ASP A 196 12.84 -15.32 0.77
CA ASP A 196 12.01 -16.17 1.62
C ASP A 196 11.85 -15.57 3.03
N CYS A 197 10.61 -15.51 3.51
CA CYS A 197 10.27 -15.07 4.86
C CYS A 197 10.05 -16.29 5.75
N TYR A 198 10.84 -16.43 6.81
CA TYR A 198 10.76 -17.60 7.69
C TYR A 198 10.04 -17.30 9.01
N SER A 199 10.01 -16.04 9.46
CA SER A 199 9.43 -15.69 10.76
C SER A 199 8.79 -14.32 10.78
N ALA A 200 7.77 -14.17 11.63
CA ALA A 200 7.12 -12.89 11.90
C ALA A 200 6.77 -12.74 13.39
N ALA A 201 6.79 -11.51 13.90
CA ALA A 201 6.44 -11.19 15.27
C ALA A 201 5.73 -9.83 15.38
N LEU A 202 4.80 -9.70 16.33
CA LEU A 202 4.10 -8.46 16.60
C LEU A 202 4.81 -7.68 17.72
N GLN A 203 5.02 -6.38 17.53
CA GLN A 203 5.47 -5.47 18.57
C GLN A 203 4.27 -4.96 19.41
N PRO A 204 4.48 -4.51 20.66
CA PRO A 204 3.38 -4.02 21.52
C PRO A 204 2.59 -2.83 20.97
N ASP A 205 3.19 -2.05 20.07
CA ASP A 205 2.56 -0.92 19.38
C ASP A 205 1.76 -1.35 18.13
N GLY A 206 1.68 -2.66 17.86
CA GLY A 206 0.95 -3.23 16.73
C GLY A 206 1.74 -3.29 15.43
N LYS A 207 3.01 -2.84 15.42
CA LYS A 207 3.89 -3.00 14.25
C LYS A 207 4.31 -4.45 14.06
N ILE A 208 4.59 -4.82 12.81
CA ILE A 208 4.88 -6.20 12.42
C ILE A 208 6.36 -6.30 12.04
N LEU A 209 7.08 -7.24 12.62
CA LEU A 209 8.44 -7.59 12.22
C LEU A 209 8.40 -8.85 11.37
N VAL A 210 9.22 -8.87 10.31
CA VAL A 210 9.40 -10.04 9.44
C VAL A 210 10.90 -10.27 9.28
N ALA A 211 11.33 -11.52 9.36
CA ALA A 211 12.72 -11.90 9.17
C ALA A 211 12.86 -13.06 8.18
N GLY A 212 13.97 -13.03 7.45
CA GLY A 212 14.30 -13.99 6.41
C GLY A 212 15.73 -13.80 5.90
N GLY A 213 16.00 -14.27 4.69
CA GLY A 213 17.24 -13.94 3.97
C GLY A 213 17.14 -12.61 3.23
N ASN A 214 18.25 -12.07 2.74
CA ASN A 214 18.31 -11.10 1.65
C ASN A 214 19.17 -11.74 0.56
N VAL A 215 18.54 -12.37 -0.41
CA VAL A 215 19.25 -12.74 -1.63
C VAL A 215 19.59 -11.38 -2.26
N ASN A 216 20.81 -11.02 -2.62
CA ASN A 216 21.03 -9.89 -3.53
C ASN A 216 22.39 -10.09 -4.16
N ALA A 217 22.39 -10.72 -5.34
CA ALA A 217 23.58 -11.12 -6.07
C ALA A 217 24.60 -11.94 -5.23
N GLN A 218 24.30 -13.23 -5.04
CA GLN A 218 25.24 -14.31 -4.68
C GLN A 218 25.67 -14.48 -3.21
N VAL A 219 25.04 -13.77 -2.27
CA VAL A 219 25.16 -13.97 -0.82
C VAL A 219 23.76 -13.77 -0.23
N GLU A 220 23.34 -14.64 0.70
CA GLU A 220 22.14 -14.42 1.52
C GLU A 220 22.57 -13.89 2.88
N ASP A 221 22.03 -12.74 3.28
CA ASP A 221 22.28 -12.12 4.59
C ASP A 221 21.00 -12.09 5.46
N PHE A 222 21.11 -12.02 6.79
CA PHE A 222 19.92 -11.86 7.64
C PHE A 222 19.20 -10.56 7.26
N CYS A 223 17.92 -10.68 6.94
CA CYS A 223 17.04 -9.53 6.74
C CYS A 223 16.05 -9.45 7.89
N LEU A 224 15.92 -8.26 8.48
CA LEU A 224 14.84 -7.91 9.39
C LEU A 224 14.13 -6.66 8.86
N ALA A 225 12.86 -6.79 8.50
CA ALA A 225 12.01 -5.70 8.06
C ALA A 225 10.94 -5.39 9.10
N ARG A 226 10.51 -4.13 9.16
CA ARG A 226 9.37 -3.72 9.97
C ARG A 226 8.29 -3.09 9.11
N PHE A 227 7.05 -3.42 9.44
CA PHE A 227 5.86 -2.83 8.86
C PHE A 227 5.02 -2.15 9.94
N ASP A 228 4.30 -1.10 9.56
CA ASP A 228 3.34 -0.43 10.41
C ASP A 228 2.09 -1.29 10.67
N THR A 229 1.15 -0.79 11.47
CA THR A 229 -0.10 -1.48 11.81
C THR A 229 -1.01 -1.75 10.60
N ASN A 230 -0.75 -1.08 9.47
CA ASN A 230 -1.46 -1.23 8.22
C ASN A 230 -0.67 -2.11 7.22
N GLY A 231 0.43 -2.72 7.66
CA GLY A 231 1.28 -3.60 6.86
C GLY A 231 2.22 -2.87 5.90
N ARG A 232 2.37 -1.54 5.98
CA ARG A 232 3.29 -0.78 5.11
C ARG A 232 4.69 -0.77 5.67
N LEU A 233 5.72 -0.74 4.84
CA LEU A 233 7.11 -0.69 5.30
C LEU A 233 7.34 0.53 6.20
N ASP A 234 7.79 0.31 7.43
CA ASP A 234 7.99 1.36 8.42
C ASP A 234 9.35 2.04 8.22
N THR A 235 9.36 3.17 7.52
CA THR A 235 10.58 3.96 7.24
C THR A 235 11.24 4.56 8.48
N THR A 236 10.64 4.47 9.66
CA THR A 236 11.31 4.84 10.93
C THR A 236 12.26 3.76 11.46
N PHE A 237 12.28 2.58 10.83
CA PHE A 237 13.14 1.45 11.20
C PHE A 237 14.39 1.36 10.32
N GLY A 238 15.47 0.78 10.84
CA GLY A 238 16.69 0.50 10.08
C GLY A 238 17.41 1.74 9.54
N GLY A 239 17.24 2.89 10.20
CA GLY A 239 17.86 4.14 9.78
C GLY A 239 17.21 4.80 8.56
N GLY A 240 15.93 4.50 8.26
CA GLY A 240 15.19 5.12 7.15
C GLY A 240 14.70 4.14 6.09
N SER A 241 15.35 2.98 5.99
CA SER A 241 15.12 1.96 4.96
C SER A 241 13.93 1.04 5.25
N GLY A 242 13.44 1.05 6.48
CA GLY A 242 12.46 0.10 7.00
C GLY A 242 12.96 -1.33 7.17
N ARG A 243 14.25 -1.57 6.96
CA ARG A 243 14.87 -2.89 7.05
C ARG A 243 16.34 -2.84 7.47
N VAL A 244 16.84 -3.94 8.00
CA VAL A 244 18.22 -4.10 8.45
C VAL A 244 18.77 -5.38 7.85
N ILE A 245 19.95 -5.27 7.23
CA ILE A 245 20.70 -6.41 6.72
C ILE A 245 21.89 -6.65 7.64
N THR A 246 22.04 -7.89 8.09
CA THR A 246 23.09 -8.27 9.04
C THR A 246 23.85 -9.49 8.53
N ASP A 247 25.07 -9.24 8.07
CA ASP A 247 26.06 -10.27 7.77
C ASP A 247 26.71 -10.77 9.08
N PHE A 248 26.81 -12.10 9.24
CA PHE A 248 27.50 -12.76 10.35
C PHE A 248 28.80 -13.43 9.91
N THR A 249 28.81 -14.05 8.74
CA THR A 249 29.96 -14.81 8.26
C THR A 249 30.26 -14.54 6.80
N SER A 250 31.52 -14.69 6.41
CA SER A 250 31.88 -14.66 4.98
C SER A 250 31.36 -15.87 4.17
N LEU A 251 30.57 -16.75 4.79
CA LEU A 251 29.92 -17.88 4.12
C LEU A 251 28.63 -17.38 3.46
N ARG A 252 28.17 -18.06 2.40
CA ARG A 252 27.23 -17.46 1.43
C ARG A 252 25.75 -17.53 1.82
N TRP A 253 25.41 -17.95 3.04
CA TRP A 253 24.03 -18.24 3.44
C TRP A 253 23.76 -17.95 4.92
N ASP A 254 23.50 -16.68 5.23
CA ASP A 254 22.98 -16.23 6.50
C ASP A 254 21.48 -15.89 6.32
N GLU A 255 20.59 -16.65 6.95
CA GLU A 255 19.14 -16.48 6.91
C GLU A 255 18.58 -16.42 8.32
N ALA A 256 17.65 -15.50 8.56
CA ALA A 256 16.96 -15.42 9.85
C ALA A 256 15.73 -16.35 9.87
N HIS A 257 15.64 -17.25 10.86
CA HIS A 257 14.56 -18.23 10.97
C HIS A 257 13.61 -17.98 12.16
N SER A 258 14.04 -17.22 13.18
CA SER A 258 13.23 -17.01 14.38
C SER A 258 13.36 -15.59 14.94
N ILE A 259 12.23 -15.00 15.36
CA ILE A 259 12.16 -13.67 15.98
C ILE A 259 11.50 -13.74 17.36
N ILE A 260 12.04 -13.00 18.32
CA ILE A 260 11.40 -12.70 19.61
C ILE A 260 11.45 -11.19 19.88
N VAL A 261 10.30 -10.62 20.24
CA VAL A 261 10.23 -9.26 20.81
C VAL A 261 10.30 -9.35 22.33
N GLN A 262 11.30 -8.71 22.91
CA GLN A 262 11.51 -8.66 24.36
C GLN A 262 10.62 -7.58 25.00
N LYS A 263 10.41 -7.67 26.32
CA LYS A 263 9.54 -6.74 27.08
C LYS A 263 10.01 -5.28 27.03
N ASP A 264 11.31 -5.06 26.84
CA ASP A 264 11.91 -3.73 26.71
C ASP A 264 11.91 -3.21 25.26
N GLY A 265 11.24 -3.94 24.35
CA GLY A 265 11.12 -3.59 22.94
C GLY A 265 12.31 -4.01 22.07
N LYS A 266 13.37 -4.58 22.66
CA LYS A 266 14.47 -5.15 21.87
C LYS A 266 14.00 -6.37 21.09
N ILE A 267 14.68 -6.62 19.99
CA ILE A 267 14.32 -7.66 19.03
C ILE A 267 15.47 -8.65 18.97
N LEU A 268 15.19 -9.92 19.24
CA LEU A 268 16.15 -11.01 19.17
C LEU A 268 15.84 -11.82 17.92
N VAL A 269 16.85 -12.07 17.09
CA VAL A 269 16.70 -12.81 15.82
C VAL A 269 17.77 -13.88 15.73
N GLY A 270 17.37 -15.11 15.43
CA GLY A 270 18.28 -16.25 15.28
C GLY A 270 18.08 -16.95 13.93
N GLY A 271 19.14 -17.61 13.45
CA GLY A 271 19.11 -18.30 12.16
C GLY A 271 20.41 -19.01 11.81
N SER A 272 20.71 -19.11 10.52
CA SER A 272 21.94 -19.71 9.98
C SER A 272 23.15 -18.75 10.11
N GLY A 273 24.28 -19.02 9.45
CA GLY A 273 25.52 -18.26 9.67
C GLY A 273 26.33 -18.72 10.90
N ALA A 274 26.43 -20.03 11.09
CA ALA A 274 27.08 -20.67 12.25
C ALA A 274 26.32 -20.46 13.57
N PHE A 275 25.04 -20.87 13.58
CA PHE A 275 24.16 -20.80 14.75
C PHE A 275 24.11 -19.37 15.30
N ALA A 276 23.70 -18.44 14.44
CA ALA A 276 23.86 -17.01 14.67
C ALA A 276 22.66 -16.38 15.37
N LEU A 277 22.94 -15.37 16.19
CA LEU A 277 21.98 -14.63 16.99
C LEU A 277 22.32 -13.14 16.96
N ALA A 278 21.38 -12.30 16.53
CA ALA A 278 21.49 -10.84 16.62
C ALA A 278 20.47 -10.28 17.60
N ARG A 279 20.84 -9.21 18.28
CA ARG A 279 19.90 -8.38 19.06
C ARG A 279 19.88 -6.96 18.51
N TYR A 280 18.68 -6.46 18.28
CA TYR A 280 18.43 -5.11 17.78
C TYR A 280 17.66 -4.29 18.82
N ASN A 281 17.87 -2.98 18.79
CA ASN A 281 17.04 -2.00 19.45
C ASN A 281 15.68 -1.86 18.76
N PRO A 282 14.69 -1.23 19.40
CA PRO A 282 13.36 -1.02 18.80
C PRO A 282 13.38 -0.27 17.46
N ASP A 283 14.42 0.51 17.16
CA ASP A 283 14.57 1.24 15.90
C ASP A 283 15.28 0.44 14.80
N GLY A 284 15.71 -0.80 15.09
CA GLY A 284 16.42 -1.68 14.16
C GLY A 284 17.94 -1.53 14.19
N SER A 285 18.50 -0.60 14.94
CA SER A 285 19.95 -0.57 15.16
C SER A 285 20.40 -1.79 15.97
N LEU A 286 21.60 -2.32 15.70
CA LEU A 286 22.17 -3.41 16.52
C LEU A 286 22.40 -2.95 17.96
N ASP A 287 22.00 -3.79 18.92
CA ASP A 287 22.22 -3.54 20.34
C ASP A 287 23.64 -3.93 20.74
N THR A 288 24.56 -2.97 20.68
CA THR A 288 25.97 -3.15 21.05
C THR A 288 26.20 -3.54 22.52
N THR A 289 25.18 -3.46 23.39
CA THR A 289 25.28 -4.01 24.75
C THR A 289 25.16 -5.54 24.78
N PHE A 290 24.76 -6.16 23.68
CA PHE A 290 24.73 -7.60 23.47
C PHE A 290 26.02 -8.05 22.80
N SER A 291 26.87 -8.83 23.48
CA SER A 291 28.14 -9.34 22.94
C SER A 291 29.18 -8.28 22.51
N GLY A 292 28.86 -6.97 22.63
CA GLY A 292 29.73 -5.85 22.25
C GLY A 292 29.40 -5.24 20.88
N ASP A 293 28.85 -6.04 19.96
CA ASP A 293 28.53 -5.64 18.58
C ASP A 293 27.10 -5.98 18.16
N GLY A 294 26.30 -6.55 19.06
CA GLY A 294 24.94 -6.98 18.80
C GLY A 294 24.81 -8.38 18.21
N LYS A 295 25.91 -9.13 18.04
CA LYS A 295 25.95 -10.41 17.33
C LYS A 295 26.63 -11.51 18.14
N VAL A 296 26.15 -12.74 17.97
CA VAL A 296 26.75 -13.95 18.52
C VAL A 296 26.70 -15.02 17.44
N ILE A 297 27.82 -15.72 17.26
CA ILE A 297 27.90 -16.98 16.50
C ILE A 297 28.45 -18.06 17.42
N SER A 298 28.12 -19.32 17.16
CA SER A 298 28.59 -20.46 17.94
C SER A 298 29.32 -21.48 17.07
N ASP A 299 30.28 -22.19 17.64
CA ASP A 299 31.12 -23.18 16.94
C ASP A 299 30.58 -24.61 16.98
N PHE A 300 29.48 -24.84 17.71
CA PHE A 300 28.89 -26.17 17.93
C PHE A 300 27.61 -26.43 17.14
N GLY A 301 27.10 -25.45 16.39
CA GLY A 301 25.85 -25.53 15.65
C GLY A 301 25.97 -24.89 14.26
N THR A 302 24.98 -25.14 13.41
CA THR A 302 24.93 -24.59 12.06
C THR A 302 23.79 -23.60 11.88
N GLU A 303 22.60 -23.91 12.40
CA GLU A 303 21.43 -23.04 12.29
C GLU A 303 20.57 -23.08 13.55
N ILE A 304 20.01 -21.92 13.92
CA ILE A 304 18.97 -21.78 14.92
C ILE A 304 17.62 -21.76 14.21
N GLU A 305 16.80 -22.77 14.46
CA GLU A 305 15.44 -22.89 13.90
C GLU A 305 14.40 -22.20 14.79
N SER A 306 14.64 -22.19 16.09
CA SER A 306 13.68 -21.69 17.06
C SER A 306 14.37 -21.06 18.25
N LEU A 307 13.91 -19.86 18.60
CA LEU A 307 14.26 -19.20 19.84
C LEU A 307 13.09 -19.30 20.83
N PHE A 308 13.44 -19.37 22.10
CA PHE A 308 12.50 -19.23 23.20
C PHE A 308 13.09 -18.38 24.32
N LEU A 309 12.39 -17.30 24.69
CA LEU A 309 12.80 -16.42 25.79
C LEU A 309 12.15 -16.90 27.09
N GLN A 310 12.99 -17.27 28.05
CA GLN A 310 12.55 -17.72 29.37
C GLN A 310 12.15 -16.54 30.26
N SER A 311 11.37 -16.82 31.31
CA SER A 311 10.90 -15.80 32.26
C SER A 311 12.02 -15.14 33.07
N ASP A 312 13.18 -15.78 33.19
CA ASP A 312 14.40 -15.26 33.82
C ASP A 312 15.27 -14.42 32.86
N GLY A 313 14.82 -14.23 31.62
CA GLY A 313 15.50 -13.45 30.59
C GLY A 313 16.56 -14.22 29.81
N LYS A 314 16.75 -15.52 30.08
CA LYS A 314 17.66 -16.37 29.29
C LYS A 314 17.04 -16.81 27.98
N ILE A 315 17.90 -17.09 27.01
CA ILE A 315 17.52 -17.41 25.64
C ILE A 315 17.80 -18.89 25.41
N LEU A 316 16.76 -19.67 25.13
CA LEU A 316 16.91 -21.03 24.67
C LEU A 316 16.88 -21.02 23.14
N ALA A 317 17.93 -21.53 22.49
CA ALA A 317 18.05 -21.66 21.05
C ALA A 317 18.07 -23.14 20.66
N GLY A 318 17.08 -23.56 19.88
CA GLY A 318 16.99 -24.90 19.30
C GLY A 318 17.27 -24.85 17.80
N GLY A 319 17.97 -25.85 17.30
CA GLY A 319 18.31 -25.93 15.88
C GLY A 319 19.10 -27.18 15.57
N ASN A 320 20.05 -27.10 14.65
CA ASN A 320 20.85 -28.26 14.29
C ASN A 320 22.35 -27.96 14.09
N ALA A 321 23.11 -29.05 13.96
CA ALA A 321 24.52 -29.06 13.58
C ALA A 321 24.73 -30.06 12.44
N TYR A 322 25.33 -29.61 11.33
CA TYR A 322 25.86 -30.50 10.29
C TYR A 322 27.31 -30.89 10.59
N LEU A 323 27.59 -32.20 10.66
CA LEU A 323 28.97 -32.72 10.72
C LEU A 323 29.43 -33.19 9.33
N TYR A 324 30.75 -33.21 9.12
CA TYR A 324 31.42 -33.56 7.86
C TYR A 324 31.09 -34.97 7.28
N GLU A 325 30.30 -35.79 7.97
CA GLU A 325 29.86 -37.12 7.52
C GLU A 325 28.40 -37.17 7.04
N GLY A 326 27.73 -36.01 6.91
CA GLY A 326 26.34 -35.92 6.40
C GLY A 326 25.26 -36.25 7.44
N ASN A 327 25.63 -36.37 8.71
CA ASN A 327 24.68 -36.53 9.81
C ASN A 327 24.28 -35.16 10.38
N THR A 328 22.99 -34.96 10.58
CA THR A 328 22.40 -33.77 11.23
C THR A 328 22.00 -34.14 12.66
N TYR A 329 22.41 -33.33 13.64
CA TYR A 329 22.03 -33.48 15.05
C TYR A 329 21.20 -32.29 15.50
N SER A 330 20.19 -32.52 16.34
CA SER A 330 19.48 -31.43 17.02
C SER A 330 20.36 -30.84 18.11
N VAL A 331 20.44 -29.52 18.16
CA VAL A 331 21.18 -28.73 19.13
C VAL A 331 20.20 -27.92 19.97
N LEU A 332 20.47 -27.85 21.28
CA LEU A 332 19.75 -26.99 22.21
C LEU A 332 20.77 -26.24 23.08
N ALA A 333 20.80 -24.92 22.98
CA ALA A 333 21.65 -24.02 23.76
C ALA A 333 20.79 -23.10 24.64
N ARG A 334 21.29 -22.71 25.82
CA ARG A 334 20.59 -21.87 26.80
C ARG A 334 21.52 -20.80 27.38
#